data_AF-A0AAE1G494-F1
#
_entry.id   AF-A0AAE1G494-F1
#
_cell.length_a   1.000
_cell.length_b   1.000
_cell.length_c   1.000
_cell.angle_alpha   90.00
_cell.angle_beta   90.00
_cell.angle_gamma   90.00
#
_symmetry.space_group_name_H-M   'P 1'
#
loop_
_entity.id
_entity.type
_entity.pdbx_description
1 polymer ?
#
loop_
_entity_poly.entity_id
_entity_poly.type
_entity_poly.pdbx_seq_one_letter_code
_entity_poly.pdbx_strand_id
1 'polypeptide(L)'
;MIVASNISVVFDKYHKKSIISSTRAAQSAGVQHCKKHVITLATPIPSRDVVLNVAHNKEQLIDMITEELLDRIQGLRLPNNLVVTGKTDIPVEVRQGVRVERSDLRTNHEEADVIIPLQVVHSASKTRKNLKVISDDTDVFVLLAHYYHLCQLSAPLVMELTSPERTSVNIGDTVNKHQAIVPQLLAAHALT
;
A
#
# COMPACT_ATOMS: atom_id res chain seq x y z
N MET A 1 14.49 2.43 23.93
CA MET A 1 15.32 1.71 22.94
C MET A 1 14.63 1.87 21.59
N ILE A 2 15.22 2.61 20.64
CA ILE A 2 14.64 2.77 19.29
C ILE A 2 14.89 1.46 18.55
N VAL A 3 13.84 0.68 18.30
CA VAL A 3 13.95 -0.55 17.52
C VAL A 3 13.98 -0.17 16.05
N ALA A 4 15.13 -0.39 15.40
CA ALA A 4 15.28 -0.20 13.96
C ALA A 4 14.21 -1.01 13.21
N SER A 5 13.39 -0.33 12.43
CA SER A 5 12.24 -0.88 11.72
C SER A 5 12.36 -0.58 10.22
N ASN A 6 11.91 -1.52 9.39
CA ASN A 6 11.73 -1.27 7.96
C ASN A 6 10.29 -0.81 7.76
N ILE A 7 10.13 0.39 7.22
CA ILE A 7 8.82 1.01 6.96
C ILE A 7 8.57 0.89 5.45
N SER A 8 7.43 0.34 5.04
CA SER A 8 7.01 0.33 3.64
C SER A 8 5.76 1.20 3.49
N VAL A 9 5.78 2.11 2.51
CA VAL A 9 4.64 2.91 2.08
C VAL A 9 4.29 2.47 0.67
N VAL A 10 3.03 2.10 0.46
CA VAL A 10 2.55 1.56 -0.81
C VAL A 10 1.39 2.44 -1.29
N PHE A 11 1.50 2.89 -2.54
CA PHE A 11 0.47 3.64 -3.23
C PHE A 11 -0.08 2.83 -4.41
N ASP A 12 -1.31 3.15 -4.81
CA ASP A 12 -1.85 2.68 -6.08
C ASP A 12 -1.01 3.17 -7.27
N LYS A 13 -1.02 2.38 -8.33
CA LYS A 13 -0.46 2.72 -9.63
C LYS A 13 -1.57 3.00 -10.63
N TYR A 14 -1.32 4.00 -11.47
CA TYR A 14 -2.27 4.49 -12.46
C TYR A 14 -1.71 4.32 -13.87
N HIS A 15 -2.03 3.20 -14.54
CA HIS A 15 -1.62 2.96 -15.92
C HIS A 15 -2.73 3.37 -16.93
N LYS A 16 -2.35 4.12 -17.97
CA LYS A 16 -3.28 4.68 -18.98
C LYS A 16 -4.05 3.65 -19.82
N LYS A 17 -3.66 2.36 -19.79
CA LYS A 17 -4.28 1.27 -20.56
C LYS A 17 -4.57 0.04 -19.69
N SER A 18 -4.79 0.25 -18.40
CA SER A 18 -5.16 -0.83 -17.47
C SER A 18 -6.56 -1.36 -17.76
N ILE A 19 -6.81 -2.64 -17.45
CA ILE A 19 -8.17 -3.21 -17.40
C ILE A 19 -9.04 -2.43 -16.41
N ILE A 20 -8.44 -1.87 -15.35
CA ILE A 20 -9.10 -1.10 -14.30
C ILE A 20 -9.38 0.36 -14.74
N SER A 21 -8.76 0.80 -15.85
CA SER A 21 -8.90 2.17 -16.34
C SER A 21 -10.34 2.51 -16.75
N SER A 22 -11.12 1.53 -17.23
CA SER A 22 -12.54 1.70 -17.57
C SER A 22 -13.41 1.90 -16.33
N THR A 23 -13.18 1.16 -15.25
CA THR A 23 -13.85 1.33 -13.96
C THR A 23 -13.54 2.70 -13.35
N ARG A 24 -12.27 3.13 -13.41
CA ARG A 24 -11.83 4.47 -12.95
C ARG A 24 -12.43 5.60 -13.81
N ALA A 25 -12.57 5.38 -15.13
CA ALA A 25 -13.25 6.33 -16.02
C ALA A 25 -14.76 6.43 -15.72
N ALA A 26 -15.42 5.32 -15.37
CA ALA A 26 -16.82 5.33 -14.94
C ALA A 26 -17.01 6.11 -13.62
N GLN A 27 -16.09 6.01 -12.66
CA GLN A 27 -16.08 6.82 -11.44
C GLN A 27 -15.87 8.33 -11.73
N SER A 28 -15.23 8.67 -12.85
CA SER A 28 -14.99 10.05 -13.29
C SER A 28 -16.18 10.66 -14.04
N ALA A 29 -17.13 9.84 -14.53
CA ALA A 29 -18.18 10.26 -15.46
C ALA A 29 -19.25 11.20 -14.84
N GLY A 30 -19.31 11.31 -13.51
CA GLY A 30 -20.20 12.25 -12.79
C GLY A 30 -19.63 13.66 -12.61
N VAL A 31 -18.35 13.90 -12.94
CA VAL A 31 -17.68 15.19 -12.70
C VAL A 31 -17.63 16.00 -14.00
N GLN A 32 -18.62 16.87 -14.20
CA GLN A 32 -18.80 17.70 -15.41
C GLN A 32 -17.64 18.66 -15.75
N HIS A 33 -16.62 18.79 -14.89
CA HIS A 33 -15.42 19.57 -15.18
C HIS A 33 -14.15 18.89 -14.66
N CYS A 34 -13.60 17.94 -15.43
CA CYS A 34 -12.28 17.35 -15.19
C CYS A 34 -11.16 18.36 -15.50
N LYS A 35 -10.97 19.38 -14.66
CA LYS A 35 -9.77 20.22 -14.74
C LYS A 35 -8.58 19.39 -14.26
N LYS A 36 -7.61 19.19 -15.16
CA LYS A 36 -6.29 18.69 -14.76
C LYS A 36 -5.62 19.79 -13.96
N HIS A 37 -5.35 19.52 -12.68
CA HIS A 37 -4.60 20.45 -11.86
C HIS A 37 -3.12 20.13 -12.00
N VAL A 38 -2.28 21.17 -11.96
CA VAL A 38 -0.84 21.01 -11.75
C VAL A 38 -0.66 21.09 -10.25
N ILE A 39 -0.50 19.94 -9.60
CA ILE A 39 -0.23 19.90 -8.17
C ILE A 39 1.28 20.10 -8.03
N THR A 40 1.69 21.13 -7.29
CA THR A 40 3.09 21.36 -6.87
C THR A 40 3.15 21.61 -5.37
N LEU A 41 4.33 21.51 -4.77
CA LEU A 41 4.56 21.85 -3.36
C LEU A 41 4.27 23.32 -3.03
N ALA A 42 4.25 24.20 -4.04
CA ALA A 42 4.02 25.64 -3.89
C ALA A 42 2.55 26.05 -4.09
N THR A 43 1.70 25.14 -4.58
CA THR A 43 0.28 25.42 -4.86
C THR A 43 -0.60 24.92 -3.73
N PRO A 44 -1.66 25.65 -3.34
CA PRO A 44 -2.67 25.13 -2.42
C PRO A 44 -3.23 23.80 -2.92
N ILE A 45 -3.32 22.81 -2.03
CA ILE A 45 -3.85 21.49 -2.38
C ILE A 45 -5.31 21.69 -2.85
N PRO A 46 -5.67 21.22 -4.06
CA PRO A 46 -7.06 21.29 -4.54
C PRO A 46 -8.01 20.54 -3.58
N SER A 47 -9.32 20.78 -3.69
CA SER A 47 -10.28 20.06 -2.86
C SER A 47 -10.14 18.55 -3.02
N ARG A 48 -10.43 17.80 -1.95
CA ARG A 48 -10.34 16.34 -1.91
C ARG A 48 -11.01 15.70 -3.13
N ASP A 49 -12.22 16.15 -3.48
CA ASP A 49 -12.99 15.58 -4.58
C ASP A 49 -12.34 15.80 -5.94
N VAL A 50 -11.69 16.96 -6.14
CA VAL A 50 -10.99 17.27 -7.40
C VAL A 50 -9.76 16.38 -7.59
N VAL A 51 -9.07 16.06 -6.49
CA VAL A 51 -7.90 15.18 -6.54
C VAL A 51 -8.33 13.72 -6.63
N LEU A 52 -9.29 13.28 -5.81
CA LEU A 52 -9.67 11.88 -5.68
C LEU A 52 -10.66 11.38 -6.75
N ASN A 53 -11.25 12.24 -7.57
CA ASN A 53 -12.13 11.79 -8.65
C ASN A 53 -11.44 11.75 -10.02
N VAL A 54 -10.24 12.32 -10.15
CA VAL A 54 -9.50 12.37 -11.42
C VAL A 54 -8.22 11.57 -11.28
N ALA A 55 -8.14 10.42 -11.97
CA ALA A 55 -6.97 9.53 -11.93
C ALA A 55 -5.63 10.25 -12.21
N HIS A 56 -5.62 11.21 -13.13
CA HIS A 56 -4.42 12.01 -13.41
C HIS A 56 -3.98 12.87 -12.22
N ASN A 57 -4.93 13.45 -11.48
CA ASN A 57 -4.62 14.26 -10.30
C ASN A 57 -4.13 13.37 -9.15
N LYS A 58 -4.67 12.15 -9.00
CA LYS A 58 -4.15 11.14 -8.05
C LYS A 58 -2.72 10.74 -8.39
N GLU A 59 -2.45 10.41 -9.66
CA GLU A 59 -1.11 10.04 -10.13
C GLU A 59 -0.10 11.15 -9.82
N GLN A 60 -0.42 12.41 -10.17
CA GLN A 60 0.45 13.54 -9.86
C GLN A 60 0.68 13.72 -8.35
N LEU A 61 -0.36 13.57 -7.54
CA LEU A 61 -0.24 13.71 -6.09
C LEU A 61 0.68 12.62 -5.50
N ILE A 62 0.48 11.37 -5.92
CA ILE A 62 1.29 10.23 -5.46
C ILE A 62 2.74 10.38 -5.88
N ASP A 63 2.99 10.80 -7.13
CA ASP A 63 4.33 11.05 -7.65
C ASP A 63 5.03 12.13 -6.80
N MET A 64 4.34 13.25 -6.53
CA MET A 64 4.89 14.32 -5.71
C MET A 64 5.18 13.88 -4.28
N ILE A 65 4.24 13.20 -3.62
CA ILE A 65 4.41 12.75 -2.24
C ILE A 65 5.58 11.75 -2.17
N THR A 66 5.68 10.84 -3.14
CA THR A 66 6.74 9.84 -3.20
C THR A 66 8.11 10.51 -3.35
N GLU A 67 8.28 11.41 -4.31
CA GLU A 67 9.56 12.09 -4.51
C GLU A 67 9.94 12.99 -3.33
N GLU A 68 9.00 13.77 -2.79
CA GLU A 68 9.26 14.63 -1.63
C GLU A 68 9.64 13.82 -0.39
N LEU A 69 8.99 12.67 -0.16
CA LEU A 69 9.36 11.78 0.95
C LEU A 69 10.78 11.23 0.78
N LEU A 70 11.13 10.78 -0.44
CA LEU A 70 12.46 10.25 -0.75
C LEU A 70 13.54 11.34 -0.68
N ASP A 71 13.25 12.57 -1.14
CA ASP A 71 14.17 13.72 -1.11
C ASP A 71 14.47 14.15 0.32
N ARG A 72 13.44 14.26 1.18
CA ARG A 72 13.61 14.69 2.58
C ARG A 72 14.49 13.78 3.41
N ILE A 73 14.47 12.48 3.13
CA ILE A 73 15.24 11.48 3.88
C ILE A 73 16.59 11.15 3.24
N GLN A 74 16.80 11.58 1.99
CA GLN A 74 18.07 11.41 1.32
C GLN A 74 19.17 12.18 2.07
N GLY A 75 20.33 11.54 2.23
CA GLY A 75 21.43 12.08 3.03
C GLY A 75 21.26 12.00 4.55
N LEU A 76 20.06 11.65 5.07
CA LEU A 76 19.84 11.46 6.51
C LEU A 76 20.19 10.04 6.94
N ARG A 77 20.94 9.90 8.04
CA ARG A 77 21.20 8.61 8.70
C ARG A 77 20.12 8.33 9.73
N LEU A 78 19.04 7.72 9.27
CA LEU A 78 17.94 7.28 10.12
C LEU A 78 18.16 5.84 10.63
N PRO A 79 17.66 5.49 11.82
CA PRO A 79 17.70 4.12 12.32
C PRO A 79 16.75 3.19 11.53
N ASN A 80 15.77 3.75 10.83
CA ASN A 80 14.77 3.03 10.04
C ASN A 80 15.07 3.16 8.55
N ASN A 81 14.77 2.11 7.79
CA ASN A 81 14.78 2.17 6.34
C ASN A 81 13.35 2.46 5.85
N LEU A 82 13.21 3.30 4.83
CA LEU A 82 11.92 3.55 4.17
C LEU A 82 11.93 2.89 2.79
N VAL A 83 10.94 2.06 2.50
CA VAL A 83 10.64 1.56 1.16
C VAL A 83 9.39 2.27 0.67
N VAL A 84 9.45 2.84 -0.54
CA VAL A 84 8.28 3.46 -1.17
C VAL A 84 7.96 2.72 -2.46
N THR A 85 6.72 2.26 -2.56
CA THR A 85 6.14 1.68 -3.78
C THR A 85 5.16 2.69 -4.35
N GLY A 86 5.61 3.44 -5.36
CA GLY A 86 4.81 4.43 -6.06
C GLY A 86 4.53 3.99 -7.49
N LYS A 87 4.68 4.92 -8.42
CA LYS A 87 4.38 4.75 -9.85
C LYS A 87 5.20 3.69 -10.59
N THR A 88 6.45 3.48 -10.20
CA THR A 88 7.34 2.51 -10.85
C THR A 88 7.07 1.09 -10.39
N ASP A 89 7.35 0.12 -11.25
CA ASP A 89 7.21 -1.30 -10.89
C ASP A 89 8.22 -1.78 -9.85
N ILE A 90 9.32 -1.05 -9.73
CA ILE A 90 10.39 -1.33 -8.78
C ILE A 90 10.28 -0.32 -7.64
N PRO A 91 10.02 -0.77 -6.40
CA PRO A 91 10.06 0.11 -5.23
C PRO A 91 11.46 0.66 -4.97
N VAL A 92 11.54 1.81 -4.31
CA VAL A 92 12.80 2.44 -3.91
C VAL A 92 12.93 2.39 -2.40
N GLU A 93 14.06 1.89 -1.90
CA GLU A 93 14.44 1.95 -0.49
C GLU A 93 15.42 3.08 -0.25
N VAL A 94 15.19 3.89 0.80
CA VAL A 94 16.24 4.74 1.37
C VAL A 94 16.82 4.05 2.59
N ARG A 95 18.09 3.65 2.45
CA ARG A 95 18.87 3.01 3.51
C ARG A 95 20.10 3.85 3.80
N GLN A 96 20.24 4.30 5.04
CA GLN A 96 21.39 5.12 5.49
C GLN A 96 21.62 6.36 4.60
N GLY A 97 20.53 6.99 4.16
CA GLY A 97 20.56 8.20 3.33
C GLY A 97 20.81 7.95 1.84
N VAL A 98 20.90 6.70 1.39
CA VAL A 98 21.12 6.32 -0.02
C VAL A 98 19.88 5.65 -0.59
N ARG A 99 19.45 6.08 -1.79
CA ARG A 99 18.38 5.43 -2.55
C ARG A 99 18.90 4.15 -3.21
N VAL A 100 18.17 3.06 -3.06
CA VAL A 100 18.48 1.75 -3.63
C VAL A 100 17.20 1.16 -4.21
N GLU A 101 17.26 0.69 -5.45
CA GLU A 101 16.12 -0.01 -6.06
C GLU A 101 15.92 -1.39 -5.45
N ARG A 102 14.67 -1.72 -5.13
CA ARG A 102 14.25 -3.03 -4.59
C ARG A 102 13.67 -3.90 -5.68
N SER A 103 14.53 -4.33 -6.60
CA SER A 103 14.16 -5.25 -7.69
C SER A 103 13.54 -6.56 -7.19
N ASP A 104 13.84 -6.99 -5.96
CA ASP A 104 13.23 -8.15 -5.32
C ASP A 104 11.76 -7.94 -4.90
N LEU A 105 11.29 -6.69 -4.85
CA LEU A 105 9.91 -6.30 -4.56
C LEU A 105 9.16 -5.83 -5.81
N ARG A 106 9.72 -6.09 -7.01
CA ARG A 106 9.07 -5.71 -8.26
C ARG A 106 7.66 -6.28 -8.34
N THR A 107 6.69 -5.43 -8.68
CA THR A 107 5.29 -5.83 -8.86
C THR A 107 4.69 -5.12 -10.06
N ASN A 108 3.85 -5.83 -10.81
CA ASN A 108 3.01 -5.29 -11.89
C ASN A 108 1.55 -5.08 -11.43
N HIS A 109 1.24 -5.39 -10.17
CA HIS A 109 -0.07 -5.08 -9.61
C HIS A 109 -0.21 -3.56 -9.44
N GLU A 110 -1.44 -3.09 -9.61
CA GLU A 110 -1.78 -1.67 -9.56
C GLU A 110 -2.34 -1.21 -8.22
N GLU A 111 -3.04 -2.07 -7.49
CA GLU A 111 -3.80 -1.65 -6.31
C GLU A 111 -3.01 -1.94 -5.03
N ALA A 112 -2.97 -0.96 -4.13
CA ALA A 112 -2.21 -1.05 -2.89
C ALA A 112 -2.73 -2.18 -1.99
N ASP A 113 -4.03 -2.43 -2.03
CA ASP A 113 -4.70 -3.51 -1.31
C ASP A 113 -4.17 -4.91 -1.67
N VAL A 114 -3.68 -5.11 -2.90
CA VAL A 114 -3.01 -6.33 -3.36
C VAL A 114 -1.51 -6.29 -3.09
N ILE A 115 -0.86 -5.15 -3.36
CA ILE A 115 0.59 -5.02 -3.20
C ILE A 115 1.02 -5.18 -1.74
N ILE A 116 0.27 -4.61 -0.79
CA ILE A 116 0.59 -4.66 0.65
C ILE A 116 0.68 -6.12 1.15
N PRO A 117 -0.35 -6.98 0.99
CA PRO A 117 -0.28 -8.40 1.35
C PRO A 117 0.89 -9.14 0.68
N LEU A 118 1.17 -8.89 -0.59
CA LEU A 118 2.29 -9.54 -1.29
C LEU A 118 3.65 -9.15 -0.69
N GLN A 119 3.85 -7.88 -0.35
CA GLN A 119 5.05 -7.43 0.34
C GLN A 119 5.17 -8.00 1.77
N VAL A 120 4.03 -8.19 2.46
CA VAL A 120 3.99 -8.86 3.77
C VAL A 120 4.42 -10.31 3.66
N VAL A 121 3.91 -11.07 2.68
CA VAL A 121 4.32 -12.46 2.42
C VAL A 121 5.82 -12.54 2.14
N HIS A 122 6.33 -11.67 1.28
CA HIS A 122 7.77 -11.61 0.97
C HIS A 122 8.62 -11.24 2.19
N SER A 123 8.13 -10.36 3.04
CA SER A 123 8.83 -10.00 4.28
C SER A 123 8.82 -11.17 5.27
N ALA A 124 7.68 -11.83 5.44
CA ALA A 124 7.51 -12.97 6.33
C ALA A 124 8.37 -14.18 5.90
N SER A 125 8.60 -14.37 4.60
CA SER A 125 9.48 -15.45 4.11
C SER A 125 10.96 -15.18 4.39
N LYS A 126 11.36 -13.91 4.49
CA LYS A 126 12.75 -13.49 4.77
C LYS A 126 13.04 -13.30 6.26
N THR A 127 12.02 -13.08 7.09
CA THR A 127 12.21 -12.80 8.51
C THR A 127 11.08 -13.34 9.38
N ARG A 128 11.40 -13.74 10.61
CA ARG A 128 10.43 -14.08 11.66
C ARG A 128 10.09 -12.90 12.59
N LYS A 129 10.45 -11.68 12.18
CA LYS A 129 10.14 -10.46 12.94
C LYS A 129 8.65 -10.14 12.88
N ASN A 130 8.20 -9.36 13.86
CA ASN A 130 6.83 -8.85 13.90
C ASN A 130 6.58 -7.94 12.69
N LEU A 131 5.46 -8.18 12.01
CA LEU A 131 4.97 -7.40 10.89
C LEU A 131 3.73 -6.64 11.34
N LYS A 132 3.66 -5.37 10.93
CA LYS A 132 2.52 -4.49 11.19
C LYS A 132 2.04 -3.91 9.88
N VAL A 133 0.76 -4.07 9.58
CA VAL A 133 0.07 -3.42 8.46
C VAL A 133 -0.82 -2.33 9.02
N ILE A 134 -0.81 -1.16 8.41
CA ILE A 134 -1.69 -0.04 8.75
C ILE A 134 -2.59 0.21 7.55
N SER A 135 -3.88 -0.12 7.69
CA SER A 135 -4.88 0.07 6.64
C SER A 135 -6.29 -0.02 7.23
N ASP A 136 -7.21 0.77 6.72
CA ASP A 136 -8.65 0.66 7.01
C ASP A 136 -9.40 -0.20 5.98
N ASP A 137 -8.69 -0.66 4.95
CA ASP A 137 -9.28 -1.39 3.84
C ASP A 137 -9.55 -2.86 4.22
N THR A 138 -10.80 -3.29 4.07
CA THR A 138 -11.21 -4.68 4.33
C THR A 138 -10.59 -5.67 3.35
N ASP A 139 -10.25 -5.23 2.15
CA ASP A 139 -9.70 -6.11 1.11
C ASP A 139 -8.26 -6.47 1.47
N VAL A 140 -7.51 -5.53 2.06
CA VAL A 140 -6.22 -5.81 2.69
C VAL A 140 -6.37 -6.87 3.78
N PHE A 141 -7.36 -6.73 4.68
CA PHE A 141 -7.58 -7.72 5.75
C PHE A 141 -7.86 -9.12 5.18
N VAL A 142 -8.78 -9.22 4.22
CA VAL A 142 -9.17 -10.49 3.58
C VAL A 142 -7.96 -11.14 2.91
N LEU A 143 -7.20 -10.36 2.15
CA LEU A 143 -6.01 -10.85 1.44
C LEU A 143 -4.90 -11.26 2.42
N LEU A 144 -4.67 -10.51 3.49
CA LEU A 144 -3.72 -10.89 4.54
C LEU A 144 -4.11 -12.23 5.18
N ALA A 145 -5.37 -12.40 5.58
CA ALA A 145 -5.85 -13.66 6.16
C ALA A 145 -5.71 -14.83 5.19
N HIS A 146 -6.07 -14.62 3.92
CA HIS A 146 -5.94 -15.62 2.87
C HIS A 146 -4.48 -16.05 2.67
N TYR A 147 -3.56 -15.10 2.42
CA TYR A 147 -2.17 -15.41 2.16
C TYR A 147 -1.43 -15.94 3.40
N TYR A 148 -1.81 -15.49 4.60
CA TYR A 148 -1.26 -16.02 5.84
C TYR A 148 -1.55 -17.53 5.96
N HIS A 149 -2.78 -17.95 5.65
CA HIS A 149 -3.17 -19.35 5.62
C HIS A 149 -2.49 -20.12 4.47
N LEU A 150 -2.61 -19.60 3.23
CA LEU A 150 -2.11 -20.26 2.03
C LEU A 150 -0.60 -20.50 2.07
N CYS A 151 0.17 -19.50 2.49
CA CYS A 151 1.62 -19.57 2.57
C CYS A 151 2.13 -20.14 3.90
N GLN A 152 1.23 -20.58 4.79
CA GLN A 152 1.55 -21.13 6.11
C GLN A 152 2.49 -20.22 6.90
N LEU A 153 2.19 -18.92 6.93
CA LEU A 153 3.03 -17.96 7.61
C LEU A 153 3.03 -18.21 9.13
N SER A 154 4.18 -17.97 9.76
CA SER A 154 4.37 -18.10 11.21
C SER A 154 4.89 -16.83 11.88
N ALA A 155 5.20 -15.80 11.08
CA ALA A 155 5.63 -14.50 11.59
C ALA A 155 4.45 -13.79 12.26
N PRO A 156 4.61 -13.18 13.46
CA PRO A 156 3.54 -12.41 14.09
C PRO A 156 3.11 -11.25 13.19
N LEU A 157 1.83 -11.21 12.83
CA LEU A 157 1.26 -10.22 11.91
C LEU A 157 0.04 -9.55 12.55
N VAL A 158 0.13 -8.24 12.72
CA VAL A 158 -0.97 -7.39 13.22
C VAL A 158 -1.38 -6.40 12.15
N MET A 159 -2.68 -6.23 11.96
CA MET A 159 -3.25 -5.14 11.18
C MET A 159 -3.87 -4.10 12.14
N GLU A 160 -3.55 -2.83 11.95
CA GLU A 160 -4.06 -1.71 12.76
C GLU A 160 -4.83 -0.74 11.85
N LEU A 161 -6.02 -0.34 12.29
CA LEU A 161 -6.81 0.70 11.63
C LEU A 161 -6.15 2.07 11.79
N THR A 162 -6.42 3.00 10.86
CA THR A 162 -5.88 4.37 10.91
C THR A 162 -6.64 5.28 11.88
N SER A 163 -7.82 4.85 12.34
CA SER A 163 -8.70 5.62 13.23
C SER A 163 -8.08 5.86 14.64
N PRO A 164 -8.48 6.93 15.35
CA PRO A 164 -7.91 7.29 16.66
C PRO A 164 -8.07 6.23 17.75
N GLU A 165 -9.11 5.39 17.65
CA GLU A 165 -9.40 4.30 18.60
C GLU A 165 -8.62 3.01 18.29
N ARG A 166 -7.77 3.02 17.25
CA ARG A 166 -6.77 2.00 16.87
C ARG A 166 -7.13 0.56 17.26
N THR A 167 -8.21 0.06 16.66
CA THR A 167 -8.49 -1.38 16.70
C THR A 167 -7.34 -2.12 16.01
N SER A 168 -6.75 -3.06 16.73
CA SER A 168 -5.68 -3.93 16.24
C SER A 168 -6.19 -5.34 16.13
N VAL A 169 -5.94 -5.99 15.00
CA VAL A 169 -6.36 -7.36 14.73
C VAL A 169 -5.12 -8.22 14.50
N ASN A 170 -4.99 -9.29 15.28
CA ASN A 170 -3.97 -10.31 15.03
C ASN A 170 -4.46 -11.22 13.90
N ILE A 171 -3.76 -11.19 12.76
CA ILE A 171 -4.13 -11.97 11.57
C ILE A 171 -3.94 -13.46 11.82
N GLY A 172 -2.86 -13.87 12.50
CA GLY A 172 -2.59 -15.27 12.81
C GLY A 172 -3.66 -15.88 13.72
N ASP A 173 -4.04 -15.17 14.79
CA ASP A 173 -5.11 -15.61 15.70
C ASP A 173 -6.46 -15.70 14.98
N THR A 174 -6.74 -14.75 14.09
CA THR A 174 -7.95 -14.74 13.26
C THR A 174 -7.99 -15.96 12.34
N VAL A 175 -6.89 -16.24 11.62
CA VAL A 175 -6.81 -17.40 10.73
C VAL A 175 -6.99 -18.70 11.51
N ASN A 176 -6.37 -18.81 12.68
CA ASN A 176 -6.49 -19.99 13.55
C ASN A 176 -7.92 -20.17 14.09
N LYS A 177 -8.60 -19.09 14.45
CA LYS A 177 -9.98 -19.13 14.94
C LYS A 177 -10.98 -19.49 13.83
N HIS A 178 -10.72 -19.06 12.59
CA HIS A 178 -11.66 -19.15 11.48
C HIS A 178 -11.19 -20.08 10.34
N GLN A 179 -10.38 -21.11 10.65
CA GLN A 179 -9.79 -22.03 9.66
C GLN A 179 -10.80 -22.65 8.69
N ALA A 180 -12.05 -22.87 9.12
CA ALA A 180 -13.10 -23.43 8.27
C ALA A 180 -13.58 -22.47 7.15
N ILE A 181 -13.45 -21.16 7.35
CA ILE A 181 -13.97 -20.12 6.45
C ILE A 181 -12.85 -19.47 5.63
N VAL A 182 -11.65 -19.34 6.19
CA VAL A 182 -10.50 -18.67 5.55
C VAL A 182 -10.21 -19.17 4.11
N PRO A 183 -10.26 -20.48 3.80
CA PRO A 183 -10.07 -20.97 2.43
C PRO A 183 -11.09 -20.43 1.42
N GLN A 184 -12.28 -20.04 1.89
CA GLN A 184 -13.39 -19.56 1.07
C GLN A 184 -13.47 -18.03 0.98
N LEU A 185 -12.65 -17.30 1.74
CA LEU A 185 -12.74 -15.84 1.85
C LEU A 185 -12.55 -15.13 0.51
N LEU A 186 -11.63 -15.57 -0.34
CA LEU A 186 -11.43 -14.95 -1.66
C LEU A 186 -12.66 -15.11 -2.56
N ALA A 187 -13.28 -16.30 -2.55
CA ALA A 187 -14.47 -16.55 -3.34
C ALA A 187 -15.63 -15.69 -2.85
N ALA A 188 -15.76 -15.48 -1.54
CA ALA A 188 -16.77 -14.60 -0.97
C ALA A 188 -16.52 -13.12 -1.29
N HIS A 189 -15.27 -12.67 -1.23
CA HIS A 189 -14.88 -11.29 -1.58
C HIS A 189 -15.14 -10.97 -3.06
N ALA A 190 -14.95 -11.93 -3.97
CA ALA A 190 -15.23 -11.73 -5.39
C ALA A 190 -16.74 -11.60 -5.74
N LEU A 191 -17.64 -11.82 -4.78
CA LEU A 191 -19.10 -11.75 -4.97
C LEU A 191 -19.74 -10.44 -4.46
N THR A 192 -18.97 -9.58 -3.80
CA THR A 192 -19.42 -8.29 -3.23
C THR A 192 -18.96 -7.13 -4.10
#